data_AF-A0A9D7QRF5-F1
#
_entry.id   AF-A0A9D7QRF5-F1
#
_cell.length_a   1.000
_cell.length_b   1.000
_cell.length_c   1.000
_cell.angle_alpha   90.00
_cell.angle_beta   90.00
_cell.angle_gamma   90.00
#
_symmetry.space_group_name_H-M   'P 1'
#
loop_
_entity.id
_entity.type
_entity.pdbx_description
1 polymer ?
#
loop_
_entity_poly.entity_id
_entity_poly.type
_entity_poly.pdbx_seq_one_letter_code
_entity_poly.pdbx_strand_id
1 'polypeptide(L)' 'MSPTGIVASAGPNGHITWSTNGGNSWTDRLCCEHNDILSLEWINDQQLLATAKNGGLYLIDITN' A
#
# COMPACT_ATOMS: atom_id res chain seq x y z
N MET A 1 -9.36 -2.99 2.43
CA MET A 1 -9.44 -4.11 1.47
C MET A 1 -9.96 -3.53 0.17
N SER A 2 -9.45 -3.98 -0.97
CA SER A 2 -9.89 -3.51 -2.29
C SER A 2 -11.30 -4.04 -2.62
N PRO A 3 -11.98 -3.49 -3.64
CA PRO A 3 -13.28 -3.97 -4.10
C PRO A 3 -13.37 -5.49 -4.35
N THR A 4 -12.32 -6.13 -4.87
CA THR A 4 -12.30 -7.58 -5.14
C THR A 4 -11.60 -8.42 -4.07
N GLY A 5 -11.20 -7.81 -2.95
CA GLY A 5 -10.69 -8.56 -1.79
C GLY A 5 -9.17 -8.57 -1.63
N ILE A 6 -8.43 -7.75 -2.38
CA ILE A 6 -6.99 -7.58 -2.15
C ILE A 6 -6.78 -6.87 -0.81
N VAL A 7 -5.87 -7.37 0.00
CA VAL A 7 -5.49 -6.76 1.27
C VAL A 7 -4.12 -6.13 1.13
N ALA A 8 -3.95 -4.95 1.73
CA ALA A 8 -2.69 -4.24 1.75
C ALA A 8 -2.40 -3.74 3.16
N SER A 9 -1.13 -3.68 3.50
CA SER A 9 -0.61 -3.07 4.72
C SER A 9 0.59 -2.20 4.38
N ALA A 10 0.85 -1.18 5.19
CA ALA A 10 2.03 -0.35 5.03
C ALA A 10 2.58 0.01 6.40
N GLY A 11 3.81 0.50 6.41
CA GLY A 11 4.48 0.76 7.66
C GLY A 11 5.74 1.61 7.52
N PRO A 12 6.73 1.37 8.41
CA PRO A 12 7.92 2.19 8.49
C PRO A 12 8.70 2.26 7.18
N ASN A 13 9.42 3.37 7.00
CA ASN A 13 10.32 3.62 5.88
C ASN A 13 9.69 3.57 4.48
N GLY A 14 8.35 3.54 4.39
CA GLY A 14 7.63 3.54 3.12
C GLY A 14 7.46 2.16 2.49
N HIS A 15 7.57 1.10 3.29
CA HIS A 15 7.23 -0.26 2.84
C HIS A 15 5.72 -0.42 2.74
N ILE A 16 5.29 -1.01 1.63
CA ILE A 16 3.94 -1.47 1.41
C ILE A 16 3.95 -2.96 1.04
N THR A 17 3.03 -3.71 1.61
CA THR A 17 2.81 -5.11 1.29
C THR A 17 1.38 -5.34 0.86
N TRP A 18 1.15 -6.30 -0.04
CA TRP A 18 -0.19 -6.70 -0.41
C TRP A 18 -0.30 -8.19 -0.69
N SER A 19 -1.51 -8.70 -0.58
CA SER A 19 -1.86 -10.09 -0.84
C SER A 19 -3.12 -10.16 -1.69
N THR A 20 -3.03 -10.92 -2.78
CA THR A 20 -4.13 -11.21 -3.71
C THR A 20 -4.83 -12.54 -3.38
N ASN A 21 -4.40 -13.24 -2.33
CA ASN A 21 -4.93 -14.55 -1.93
C ASN A 21 -5.33 -14.60 -0.45
N GLY A 22 -5.88 -13.50 0.06
CA GLY A 22 -6.44 -13.44 1.42
C GLY A 22 -5.40 -13.49 2.54
N GLY A 23 -4.16 -13.08 2.28
CA GLY A 23 -3.08 -13.03 3.26
C GLY A 23 -2.23 -14.30 3.35
N ASN A 24 -2.42 -15.28 2.46
CA ASN A 24 -1.62 -16.51 2.43
C ASN A 24 -0.20 -16.29 1.90
N SER A 25 -0.02 -15.37 0.95
CA SER A 25 1.29 -14.90 0.48
C SER A 25 1.27 -13.39 0.25
N TRP A 26 2.44 -12.77 0.37
CA TRP A 26 2.60 -11.31 0.33
C TRP A 26 3.68 -10.88 -0.66
N THR A 27 3.39 -9.83 -1.42
CA THR A 27 4.38 -9.06 -2.16
C THR A 27 4.75 -7.84 -1.30
N ASP A 28 6.04 -7.50 -1.23
CA ASP A 28 6.56 -6.31 -0.56
C ASP A 28 7.23 -5.39 -1.59
N ARG A 29 7.08 -4.07 -1.39
CA ARG A 29 7.74 -3.06 -2.20
C ARG A 29 8.02 -1.80 -1.38
N LEU A 30 9.19 -1.22 -1.60
CA LEU A 30 9.52 0.13 -1.14
C LEU A 30 8.93 1.16 -2.13
N CYS A 31 7.94 1.95 -1.71
CA CYS A 31 7.31 2.96 -2.58
C CYS A 31 7.79 4.38 -2.33
N CYS A 32 8.16 4.65 -1.09
CA CYS A 32 8.10 5.99 -0.52
C CYS A 32 9.27 6.15 0.46
N GLU A 33 10.49 5.99 -0.06
CA GLU A 33 11.70 5.82 0.74
C GLU A 33 11.80 6.84 1.89
N HIS A 34 12.11 6.34 3.08
CA HIS A 34 12.31 7.12 4.30
C HIS A 34 11.09 7.89 4.82
N ASN A 35 9.87 7.54 4.39
CA ASN A 35 8.65 8.13 4.92
C ASN A 35 7.66 7.08 5.42
N ASP A 36 7.41 7.07 6.74
CA ASP A 36 6.45 6.15 7.34
C ASP A 36 5.04 6.42 6.82
N ILE A 37 4.41 5.35 6.31
CA ILE A 37 3.03 5.40 5.85
C ILE A 37 2.11 5.23 7.04
N LEU A 38 1.11 6.10 7.14
CA LEU A 38 0.18 6.18 8.26
C LEU A 38 -1.20 5.60 7.91
N SER A 39 -1.62 5.73 6.65
CA SER A 39 -2.88 5.16 6.18
C SER A 39 -2.81 4.77 4.71
N LEU A 40 -3.66 3.81 4.35
CA LEU A 40 -3.89 3.37 2.98
C LEU A 40 -5.39 3.44 2.70
N GLU A 41 -5.76 3.93 1.52
CA GLU A 41 -7.13 3.91 1.00
C GLU A 41 -7.13 3.36 -0.43
N TRP A 42 -8.05 2.44 -0.71
CA TRP A 42 -8.17 1.86 -2.05
C TRP A 42 -8.98 2.79 -2.97
N ILE A 43 -8.43 3.07 -4.14
CA ILE A 43 -9.14 3.79 -5.21
C ILE A 43 -9.87 2.78 -6.11
N ASN A 44 -9.20 1.68 -6.42
CA ASN A 44 -9.69 0.53 -7.18
C ASN A 44 -8.83 -0.70 -6.83
N ASP A 45 -8.89 -1.79 -7.59
CA ASP A 45 -8.11 -3.00 -7.27
C ASP A 45 -6.62 -2.91 -7.62
N GLN A 46 -6.18 -1.85 -8.29
CA GLN A 46 -4.82 -1.66 -8.74
C GLN A 46 -4.14 -0.49 -8.03
N GLN A 47 -4.90 0.42 -7.44
CA GLN A 47 -4.40 1.69 -6.94
C GLN A 47 -4.76 1.94 -5.48
N LEU A 48 -3.75 2.36 -4.74
CA LEU A 48 -3.80 2.77 -3.34
C LEU A 48 -3.36 4.22 -3.20
N LEU A 49 -4.11 4.99 -2.41
CA LEU A 49 -3.66 6.28 -1.90
C LEU A 49 -3.04 6.07 -0.53
N ALA A 50 -1.78 6.44 -0.36
CA ALA A 50 -1.08 6.40 0.91
C ALA A 50 -0.91 7.81 1.48
N THR A 51 -1.25 8.00 2.76
CA THR A 51 -0.82 9.18 3.52
C THR A 51 0.37 8.82 4.39
N ALA A 52 1.33 9.72 4.50
CA ALA A 52 2.58 9.49 5.21
C ALA A 52 2.92 10.67 6.13
N LYS A 53 3.96 10.52 6.95
CA LYS A 53 4.47 11.61 7.78
C LYS A 53 4.83 12.83 6.93
N ASN A 54 4.89 13.99 7.60
CA ASN A 54 5.25 15.29 7.00
C ASN A 54 4.35 15.71 5.84
N GLY A 55 3.09 15.25 5.81
CA GLY A 55 2.12 15.59 4.77
C GLY A 55 2.32 14.85 3.45
N GLY A 56 3.07 13.75 3.46
CA GLY A 56 3.27 12.93 2.26
C GLY A 56 1.96 12.31 1.76
N LEU A 57 1.74 12.39 0.44
CA LEU A 57 0.62 11.78 -0.25
C LEU A 57 1.14 11.08 -1.49
N TYR A 58 0.89 9.77 -1.61
CA TYR A 58 1.44 8.95 -2.68
C TYR A 58 0.33 8.13 -3.34
N LEU A 59 0.27 8.15 -4.66
CA LEU A 59 -0.52 7.22 -5.45
C LEU A 59 0.36 6.02 -5.80
N ILE A 60 -0.12 4.83 -5.46
CA ILE A 60 0.64 3.59 -5.54
C ILE A 60 -0.11 2.63 -6.46
N ASP A 61 0.52 2.21 -7.56
CA ASP A 61 0.01 1.16 -8.45
C ASP A 61 0.63 -0.18 -8.03
N ILE A 62 -0.17 -1.19 -7.66
CA ILE A 62 0.33 -2.48 -7.15
C ILE A 62 0.63 -3.51 -8.27
N THR A 63 0.46 -3.13 -9.54
CA THR A 63 0.67 -4.03 -10.69
C THR A 63 2.06 -3.93 -11.31
N ASN A 64 2.84 -2.90 -10.98
CA ASN A 64 4.17 -2.62 -11.53
C ASN A 64 5.29 -2.68 -10.48
#